data_AF-A0A378RPW9-F1
#
_entry.id   AF-A0A378RPW9-F1
#
_cell.length_a   1.000
_cell.length_b   1.000
_cell.length_c   1.000
_cell.angle_alpha   90.00
_cell.angle_beta   90.00
_cell.angle_gamma   90.00
#
_symmetry.space_group_name_H-M   'P 1'
#
loop_
_entity.id
_entity.type
_entity.pdbx_description
1 polymer ?
#
loop_
_entity_poly.entity_id
_entity_poly.type
_entity_poly.pdbx_seq_one_letter_code
_entity_poly.pdbx_strand_id
1 'polypeptide(L)'
;MKTKEQVIKEAWGIHFNCIGDKNREHCLKNDGWIITDMSDIDIEEVSNPKYDSKFECYHFDEWFYKIRPKSLQGIEDNNGWIRIESKDDLPIDNGGSYMVCEKGIPREEYQMPRESLAKGWSCGVITHYKPIVKHKKPLY
;
A
#
# COMPACT_ATOMS: atom_id res chain seq x y z
N MET A 1 -7.93 -10.98 6.03
CA MET A 1 -6.97 -10.04 5.39
C MET A 1 -5.57 -10.44 5.80
N LYS A 2 -4.60 -10.26 4.91
CA LYS A 2 -3.18 -10.46 5.24
C LYS A 2 -2.71 -9.32 6.14
N THR A 3 -1.75 -9.60 7.02
CA THR A 3 -1.06 -8.54 7.77
C THR A 3 -0.12 -7.77 6.84
N LYS A 4 0.27 -6.55 7.23
CA LYS A 4 1.26 -5.76 6.50
C LYS A 4 2.56 -6.54 6.27
N GLU A 5 3.04 -7.24 7.30
CA GLU A 5 4.22 -8.11 7.20
C GLU A 5 4.05 -9.25 6.20
N GLN A 6 2.88 -9.90 6.15
CA GLN A 6 2.62 -10.96 5.17
C GLN A 6 2.65 -10.41 3.74
N VAL A 7 2.04 -9.24 3.51
CA VAL A 7 2.06 -8.58 2.20
C VAL A 7 3.49 -8.22 1.78
N ILE A 8 4.30 -7.69 2.70
CA ILE A 8 5.71 -7.36 2.44
C ILE A 8 6.51 -8.62 2.06
N LYS A 9 6.37 -9.71 2.84
CA LYS A 9 7.06 -10.97 2.57
C LYS A 9 6.71 -11.55 1.21
N GLU A 10 5.42 -11.55 0.86
CA GLU A 10 4.95 -12.05 -0.42
C GLU A 10 5.43 -11.20 -1.60
N ALA A 11 5.47 -9.87 -1.45
CA ALA A 11 5.92 -8.96 -2.50
C ALA A 11 7.43 -9.12 -2.80
N TRP A 12 8.24 -9.36 -1.77
CA TRP A 12 9.65 -9.68 -1.94
C TRP A 12 9.86 -11.12 -2.46
N GLY A 13 8.92 -12.03 -2.19
CA GLY A 13 8.94 -13.40 -2.71
C GLY A 13 10.23 -14.14 -2.33
N ILE A 14 10.89 -14.75 -3.32
CA ILE A 14 12.15 -15.47 -3.12
C ILE A 14 13.27 -14.56 -2.58
N HIS A 15 13.26 -13.29 -2.96
CA HIS A 15 14.29 -12.33 -2.57
C HIS A 15 14.21 -11.97 -1.08
N PHE A 16 13.07 -12.19 -0.42
CA PHE A 16 12.94 -11.95 1.02
C PHE A 16 13.91 -12.80 1.85
N ASN A 17 14.28 -13.99 1.37
CA ASN A 17 15.24 -14.86 2.05
C ASN A 17 16.70 -14.56 1.69
N CYS A 18 16.93 -13.85 0.59
CA CYS A 18 18.25 -13.42 0.14
C CYS A 18 18.70 -12.14 0.84
N ILE A 19 17.77 -11.32 1.35
CA ILE A 19 18.12 -10.16 2.16
C ILE A 19 18.56 -10.62 3.56
N GLY A 20 19.74 -10.16 4.02
CA GLY A 20 20.29 -10.52 5.33
C GLY A 20 19.35 -10.17 6.49
N ASP A 21 19.54 -10.81 7.65
CA ASP A 21 18.62 -10.70 8.80
C ASP A 21 18.29 -9.27 9.23
N LYS A 22 19.31 -8.40 9.30
CA LYS A 22 19.13 -6.98 9.62
C LYS A 22 18.23 -6.27 8.61
N ASN A 23 18.41 -6.58 7.32
CA ASN A 23 17.60 -6.01 6.24
C ASN A 23 16.18 -6.57 6.23
N ARG A 24 15.96 -7.84 6.61
CA ARG A 24 14.61 -8.39 6.82
C ARG A 24 13.86 -7.64 7.90
N GLU A 25 14.49 -7.43 9.05
CA GLU A 25 13.88 -6.70 10.16
C GLU A 25 13.58 -5.24 9.77
N HIS A 26 14.54 -4.58 9.12
CA HIS A 26 14.35 -3.22 8.62
C HIS A 26 13.22 -3.14 7.59
N CYS A 27 13.17 -4.08 6.64
CA CYS A 27 12.14 -4.19 5.61
C CYS A 27 10.73 -4.25 6.20
N LEU A 28 10.50 -5.12 7.20
CA LEU A 28 9.19 -5.26 7.83
C LEU A 28 8.76 -4.01 8.60
N LYS A 29 9.71 -3.27 9.20
CA LYS A 29 9.46 -2.03 9.94
C LYS A 29 9.29 -0.80 9.06
N ASN A 30 9.86 -0.82 7.85
CA ASN A 30 9.94 0.34 6.95
C ASN A 30 9.19 0.08 5.64
N ASP A 31 7.98 -0.48 5.74
CA ASP A 31 7.04 -0.56 4.62
C ASP A 31 7.60 -1.28 3.39
N GLY A 32 8.50 -2.23 3.60
CA GLY A 32 9.15 -3.01 2.56
C GLY A 32 10.47 -2.46 2.04
N TRP A 33 10.89 -1.29 2.51
CA TRP A 33 12.15 -0.66 2.09
C TRP A 33 13.36 -1.33 2.72
N ILE A 34 14.41 -1.50 1.91
CA ILE A 34 15.76 -1.80 2.39
C ILE A 34 16.73 -0.71 1.93
N ILE A 35 17.83 -0.55 2.68
CA ILE A 35 18.99 0.24 2.29
C ILE A 35 20.14 -0.73 2.12
N THR A 36 20.83 -0.66 0.98
CA THR A 36 21.90 -1.59 0.64
C THR A 36 22.92 -0.87 -0.23
N ASP A 37 24.20 -1.21 -0.07
CA ASP A 37 25.24 -0.74 -0.96
C ASP A 37 25.36 -1.60 -2.22
N MET A 38 26.16 -1.17 -3.19
CA MET A 38 26.38 -1.95 -4.42
C MET A 38 27.10 -3.28 -4.20
N SER A 39 27.75 -3.50 -3.05
CA SER A 39 28.54 -4.71 -2.75
C SER A 39 27.76 -5.80 -2.00
N ASP A 40 26.77 -5.43 -1.18
CA ASP A 40 25.85 -6.34 -0.47
C ASP A 40 24.78 -6.93 -1.39
N ILE A 41 24.68 -6.37 -2.59
CA ILE A 41 23.77 -6.73 -3.66
C ILE A 41 24.38 -7.93 -4.41
N ASP A 42 24.20 -9.15 -3.88
CA ASP A 42 24.38 -10.43 -4.60
C ASP A 42 23.23 -10.64 -5.62
N ILE A 43 22.95 -9.57 -6.37
CA ILE A 43 21.78 -9.33 -7.22
C ILE A 43 22.13 -9.59 -8.69
N GLU A 44 23.22 -10.32 -8.94
CA GLU A 44 23.39 -10.97 -10.24
C GLU A 44 22.22 -11.95 -10.52
N GLU A 45 21.67 -12.62 -9.49
CA GLU A 45 20.43 -13.42 -9.61
C GLU A 45 19.13 -12.59 -9.53
N VAL A 46 19.22 -11.33 -9.09
CA VAL A 46 18.11 -10.37 -9.07
C VAL A 46 18.33 -9.29 -10.13
N SER A 47 18.93 -9.66 -11.27
CA SER A 47 19.05 -8.87 -12.50
C SER A 47 19.08 -7.35 -12.25
N ASN A 48 20.04 -6.85 -11.47
CA ASN A 48 20.25 -5.44 -11.12
C ASN A 48 18.94 -4.62 -10.97
N PRO A 49 18.46 -4.28 -9.76
CA PRO A 49 17.10 -3.78 -9.51
C PRO A 49 16.87 -2.39 -10.11
N LYS A 50 17.96 -1.72 -10.54
CA LYS A 50 17.94 -0.55 -11.41
C LYS A 50 17.29 -0.82 -12.78
N TYR A 51 17.36 -2.06 -13.25
CA TYR A 51 16.87 -2.55 -14.53
C TYR A 51 15.72 -3.57 -14.40
N ASP A 52 15.49 -4.17 -13.22
CA ASP A 52 14.25 -4.91 -12.98
C ASP A 52 13.08 -3.96 -12.75
N SER A 53 12.20 -3.90 -13.74
CA SER A 53 10.95 -3.13 -13.72
C SER A 53 10.01 -3.43 -12.53
N LYS A 54 10.22 -4.51 -11.78
CA LYS A 54 9.41 -4.88 -10.60
C LYS A 54 9.78 -4.12 -9.33
N PHE A 55 10.94 -3.48 -9.29
CA PHE A 55 11.43 -2.76 -8.12
C PHE A 55 11.43 -1.25 -8.33
N GLU A 56 11.08 -0.53 -7.28
CA GLU A 56 11.42 0.89 -7.16
C GLU A 56 12.78 1.00 -6.48
N CYS A 57 13.64 1.83 -7.06
CA CYS A 57 15.01 2.01 -6.63
C CYS A 57 15.34 3.51 -6.65
N TYR A 58 15.76 4.03 -5.49
CA TYR A 58 16.20 5.41 -5.33
C TYR A 58 17.67 5.43 -4.93
N HIS A 59 18.45 6.27 -5.61
CA HIS A 59 19.81 6.56 -5.21
C HIS A 59 19.76 7.43 -3.94
N PHE A 60 20.25 6.90 -2.83
CA PHE A 60 20.20 7.56 -1.53
C PHE A 60 21.48 8.36 -1.27
N ASP A 61 22.64 7.80 -1.62
CA ASP A 61 23.97 8.41 -1.49
C ASP A 61 24.96 7.75 -2.47
N GLU A 62 26.20 8.23 -2.61
CA GLU A 62 27.22 7.78 -3.59
C GLU A 62 27.37 6.26 -3.73
N TRP A 63 27.09 5.51 -2.66
CA TRP A 63 27.26 4.05 -2.61
C TRP A 63 25.99 3.30 -2.23
N PHE A 64 24.90 3.99 -1.87
CA PHE A 64 23.73 3.38 -1.24
C PHE A 64 22.45 3.57 -2.05
N TYR A 65 21.66 2.51 -2.11
CA TYR A 65 20.38 2.45 -2.79
C TYR A 65 19.28 2.10 -1.80
N LYS A 66 18.13 2.74 -1.99
CA LYS A 66 16.89 2.41 -1.31
C LYS A 66 16.00 1.63 -2.27
N ILE A 67 15.64 0.39 -1.95
CA ILE A 67 14.93 -0.52 -2.87
C ILE A 67 13.69 -1.12 -2.20
N ARG A 68 12.61 -1.28 -2.97
CA ARG A 68 11.39 -1.99 -2.57
C ARG A 68 10.65 -2.54 -3.81
N PRO A 69 9.90 -3.66 -3.72
CA PRO A 69 8.97 -4.07 -4.77
C PRO A 69 7.92 -2.99 -5.07
N LYS A 70 7.67 -2.68 -6.35
CA LYS A 70 6.62 -1.72 -6.76
C LYS A 70 5.22 -2.12 -6.32
N SER A 71 4.97 -3.42 -6.15
CA SER A 71 3.70 -3.94 -5.64
C SER A 71 3.38 -3.50 -4.20
N LEU A 72 4.37 -2.96 -3.47
CA LEU A 72 4.20 -2.38 -2.13
C LEU A 72 3.94 -0.87 -2.15
N GLN A 73 3.87 -0.24 -3.32
CA GLN A 73 3.47 1.16 -3.41
C GLN A 73 2.07 1.34 -2.79
N GLY A 74 1.93 2.34 -1.89
CA GLY A 74 0.70 2.57 -1.14
C GLY A 74 0.53 1.70 0.11
N ILE A 75 1.49 0.85 0.50
CA ILE A 75 1.37 0.09 1.76
C ILE A 75 1.49 0.97 3.01
N GLU A 76 2.08 2.15 2.87
CA GLU A 76 2.18 3.20 3.90
C GLU A 76 0.81 3.75 4.31
N ASP A 77 -0.12 3.90 3.36
CA ASP A 77 -1.44 4.52 3.56
C ASP A 77 -2.61 3.57 3.19
N ASN A 78 -2.31 2.28 3.07
CA ASN A 78 -3.25 1.24 2.65
C ASN A 78 -3.92 1.56 1.29
N ASN A 79 -3.17 2.10 0.34
CA ASN A 79 -3.64 2.57 -0.96
C ASN A 79 -4.76 3.61 -0.84
N GLY A 80 -4.72 4.42 0.23
CA GLY A 80 -5.75 5.40 0.60
C GLY A 80 -7.06 4.79 1.12
N TRP A 81 -7.10 3.49 1.41
CA TRP A 81 -8.26 2.85 2.03
C TRP A 81 -8.24 3.01 3.54
N ILE A 82 -9.32 3.58 4.08
CA ILE A 82 -9.54 3.76 5.51
C ILE A 82 -10.38 2.59 6.01
N ARG A 83 -9.85 1.85 6.98
CA ARG A 83 -10.57 0.78 7.66
C ARG A 83 -11.55 1.38 8.68
N ILE A 84 -12.75 0.83 8.75
CA ILE A 84 -13.78 1.25 9.70
C ILE A 84 -13.81 0.22 10.85
N GLU A 85 -13.20 0.54 11.98
CA GLU A 85 -13.23 -0.31 13.19
C GLU A 85 -14.32 0.13 14.16
N SER A 86 -14.71 1.40 14.08
CA SER A 86 -15.70 2.04 14.93
C SER A 86 -16.53 3.04 14.13
N LYS A 87 -17.59 3.57 14.77
CA LYS A 87 -18.42 4.62 14.17
C LYS A 87 -17.63 5.92 13.94
N ASP A 88 -16.59 6.16 14.73
CA ASP A 88 -15.79 7.38 14.67
C ASP A 88 -14.84 7.39 13.46
N ASP A 89 -14.58 6.22 12.87
CA ASP A 89 -13.80 6.08 11.63
C ASP A 89 -14.62 6.41 10.38
N LEU A 90 -15.95 6.52 10.50
CA LEU A 90 -16.81 6.87 9.38
C LEU A 90 -16.48 8.28 8.85
N PRO A 91 -16.64 8.52 7.54
CA PRO A 91 -16.34 9.83 6.98
C PRO A 91 -17.12 10.97 7.66
N ILE A 92 -16.49 12.13 7.79
CA ILE A 92 -17.13 13.33 8.37
C ILE A 92 -17.90 14.12 7.30
N ASP A 93 -17.45 14.12 6.04
CA ASP A 93 -18.11 14.85 4.95
C ASP A 93 -19.42 14.14 4.53
N ASN A 94 -20.55 14.72 4.95
CA ASN A 94 -21.89 14.24 4.59
C ASN A 94 -22.21 14.41 3.10
N GLY A 95 -21.53 15.32 2.39
CA GLY A 95 -21.69 15.57 0.96
C GLY A 95 -20.62 14.92 0.09
N GLY A 96 -19.86 13.97 0.65
CA GLY A 96 -18.83 13.21 -0.05
C GLY A 96 -19.38 11.95 -0.72
N SER A 97 -18.73 11.55 -1.82
CA SER A 97 -18.87 10.21 -2.41
C SER A 97 -17.64 9.38 -2.06
N TYR A 98 -17.87 8.11 -1.74
CA TYR A 98 -16.83 7.20 -1.28
C TYR A 98 -16.85 5.92 -2.10
N MET A 99 -15.67 5.42 -2.48
CA MET A 99 -15.51 4.02 -2.88
C MET A 99 -15.54 3.16 -1.63
N VAL A 100 -16.06 1.94 -1.75
CA VAL A 100 -16.22 1.03 -0.59
C VAL A 100 -15.57 -0.31 -0.85
N CYS A 101 -15.20 -0.98 0.25
CA CYS A 101 -14.73 -2.34 0.24
C CYS A 101 -15.78 -3.23 0.90
N GLU A 102 -16.44 -4.05 0.08
CA GLU A 102 -17.48 -4.97 0.52
C GLU A 102 -16.88 -6.33 0.81
N LYS A 103 -16.95 -6.80 2.06
CA LYS A 103 -16.39 -8.09 2.49
C LYS A 103 -14.91 -8.29 2.07
N GLY A 104 -14.15 -7.20 2.02
CA GLY A 104 -12.73 -7.22 1.64
C GLY A 104 -12.47 -7.12 0.13
N ILE A 105 -13.50 -6.92 -0.69
CA ILE A 105 -13.37 -6.69 -2.13
C ILE A 105 -13.65 -5.22 -2.45
N PRO A 106 -12.67 -4.47 -2.99
CA PRO A 106 -12.88 -3.12 -3.49
C PRO A 106 -13.98 -3.06 -4.56
N ARG A 107 -14.89 -2.09 -4.45
CA ARG A 107 -15.92 -1.76 -5.44
C ARG A 107 -15.63 -0.40 -6.06
N GLU A 108 -14.67 -0.34 -6.96
CA GLU A 108 -14.18 0.94 -7.53
C GLU A 108 -15.22 1.62 -8.43
N GLU A 109 -16.11 0.84 -9.07
CA GLU A 109 -17.18 1.35 -9.93
C GLU A 109 -18.38 1.89 -9.13
N TYR A 110 -18.47 1.57 -7.83
CA TYR A 110 -19.63 1.89 -7.01
C TYR A 110 -19.31 2.98 -5.99
N GLN A 111 -19.84 4.17 -6.25
CA GLN A 111 -19.71 5.31 -5.35
C GLN A 111 -20.92 5.38 -4.43
N MET A 112 -20.67 5.55 -3.14
CA MET A 112 -21.71 5.59 -2.12
C MET A 112 -21.68 6.91 -1.35
N PRO A 113 -22.85 7.50 -1.06
CA PRO A 113 -22.90 8.58 -0.08
C PRO A 113 -22.64 8.03 1.32
N ARG A 114 -22.24 8.92 2.23
CA ARG A 114 -21.89 8.57 3.62
C ARG A 114 -22.98 7.76 4.34
N GLU A 115 -24.26 8.08 4.16
CA GLU A 115 -25.37 7.39 4.83
C GLU A 115 -25.45 5.91 4.44
N SER A 116 -25.33 5.62 3.14
CA SER A 116 -25.33 4.25 2.63
C SER A 116 -24.09 3.48 3.08
N LEU A 117 -22.93 4.13 3.12
CA LEU A 117 -21.70 3.56 3.67
C LEU A 117 -21.87 3.21 5.15
N ALA A 118 -22.37 4.15 5.96
CA ALA A 118 -22.58 3.95 7.40
C ALA A 118 -23.57 2.81 7.67
N LYS A 119 -24.64 2.72 6.88
CA LYS A 119 -25.60 1.61 6.93
C LYS A 119 -24.91 0.29 6.57
N GLY A 120 -24.18 0.25 5.46
CA GLY A 120 -23.47 -0.97 5.02
C GLY A 120 -22.42 -1.44 6.03
N TRP A 121 -21.73 -0.52 6.71
CA TRP A 121 -20.83 -0.84 7.82
C TRP A 121 -21.60 -1.40 9.03
N SER A 122 -22.70 -0.75 9.44
CA SER A 122 -23.52 -1.23 10.57
C SER A 122 -24.11 -2.63 10.34
N CYS A 123 -24.33 -3.01 9.08
CA CYS A 123 -24.77 -4.35 8.67
C CYS A 123 -23.61 -5.34 8.50
N GLY A 124 -22.36 -4.94 8.73
CA GLY A 124 -21.16 -5.77 8.58
C GLY A 124 -20.75 -6.07 7.14
N VAL A 125 -21.30 -5.34 6.16
CA VAL A 125 -21.02 -5.55 4.72
C VAL A 125 -19.78 -4.76 4.28
N ILE A 126 -19.68 -3.50 4.72
CA ILE A 126 -18.60 -2.60 4.34
C ILE A 126 -17.55 -2.59 5.45
N THR A 127 -16.28 -2.75 5.08
CA THR A 127 -15.15 -2.78 6.04
C THR A 127 -14.16 -1.64 5.85
N HIS A 128 -14.08 -1.09 4.64
CA HIS A 128 -13.20 0.03 4.32
C HIS A 128 -13.89 1.00 3.37
N TYR A 129 -13.38 2.23 3.32
CA TYR A 129 -13.78 3.21 2.33
C TYR A 129 -12.58 4.01 1.83
N LYS A 130 -12.73 4.64 0.68
CA LYS A 130 -11.75 5.56 0.12
C LYS A 130 -12.46 6.81 -0.39
N PRO A 131 -12.13 8.02 0.11
CA PRO A 131 -12.71 9.26 -0.39
C PRO A 131 -12.43 9.46 -1.87
N ILE A 132 -13.44 9.92 -2.62
CA ILE A 132 -13.27 10.27 -4.02
C ILE A 132 -12.90 11.75 -4.09
N VAL A 133 -11.75 12.05 -4.71
CA VAL A 133 -11.32 13.43 -4.92
C VAL A 133 -12.34 14.11 -5.84
N LYS A 134 -13.04 15.13 -5.33
CA LYS A 134 -13.95 15.95 -6.12
C LYS A 134 -13.16 16.60 -7.26
N HIS A 135 -13.52 16.29 -8.51
CA HIS A 135 -12.92 16.96 -9.66
C HIS A 135 -13.12 18.48 -9.54
N LYS A 136 -12.07 19.25 -9.87
CA LYS A 136 -12.20 20.70 -10.00
C LYS A 136 -13.21 20.98 -11.11
N LYS A 137 -14.04 22.02 -10.91
CA LYS A 137 -14.92 22.50 -11.98
C LYS A 137 -14.04 22.87 -13.21
N PRO A 138 -14.52 22.64 -14.44
CA PRO A 138 -13.85 23.14 -15.63
C PRO A 138 -13.57 24.63 -15.48
N LEU A 139 -12.35 25.03 -15.82
CA LEU A 139 -12.05 26.43 -16.08
C LEU A 139 -12.45 26.66 -17.53
N TYR A 140 -13.45 27.52 -17.74
CA TYR A 140 -13.92 27.92 -19.06
C TYR A 140 -12.82 28.66 -19.83
#